data_AF-A0AB34JCV6-F1
#
_entry.id   AF-A0AB34JCV6-F1
#
_cell.length_a   1.000
_cell.length_b   1.000
_cell.length_c   1.000
_cell.angle_alpha   90.00
_cell.angle_beta   90.00
_cell.angle_gamma   90.00
#
_symmetry.space_group_name_H-M   'P 1'
#
loop_
_entity.id
_entity.type
_entity.pdbx_description
1 polymer ?
#
loop_
_entity_poly.entity_id
_entity_poly.type
_entity_poly.pdbx_seq_one_letter_code
_entity_poly.pdbx_strand_id
1 'polypeptide(L)'
;MYSSSVKCNGTLLIRRKIFDELAEARPNMGGAMACPSVPRGAALSLLGWQACSVMLTLTGYCSARLAQHGVHAPTAQSLLAYALLSLHCVPSLRRKHSPPAATQAAPRRPPWQWFLIALADVEANFLLVLAYQYTDMTSVTLLDAFTIPMVLLLSRLGFGTRYAARQLGAAAICIGGLVLLLLDDLSRHGGEGRGESGSGGAAAECRADGGDGTPSRPILGDALVLVGASIYAASNVVQERLVGGSGDRVEYLARLGGYGTLIAFVQCCVLERAAVAHALGCMSEGLSSGDGAPLIGLSVGFALSLTSFYILVATLLQNGSTATAMNLSLLTSDFWSVLVAVTLLHERVGYWYAFAFASVVFGLLLYHSSGGPSCPDVLNQPLVEECEAAEPAGRSTEHADTRTTSSPIPDR
;
A
#
# COMPACT_ATOMS: atom_id res chain seq x y z
N MET A 1 20.61 -21.01 42.20
CA MET A 1 20.01 -20.90 40.85
C MET A 1 19.65 -19.45 40.60
N TYR A 2 20.57 -18.71 40.00
CA TYR A 2 20.36 -17.36 39.49
C TYR A 2 20.38 -17.45 37.95
N SER A 3 19.65 -16.53 37.30
CA SER A 3 19.63 -16.28 35.85
C SER A 3 18.61 -17.09 35.04
N SER A 4 17.49 -16.44 34.69
CA SER A 4 16.90 -16.42 33.34
C SER A 4 15.66 -15.53 33.30
N SER A 5 15.81 -14.21 33.43
CA SER A 5 14.74 -13.27 33.07
C SER A 5 15.29 -11.87 32.76
N VAL A 6 16.32 -11.79 31.90
CA VAL A 6 16.78 -10.52 31.33
C VAL A 6 17.18 -10.78 29.89
N LYS A 7 16.19 -10.86 29.00
CA LYS A 7 16.42 -10.74 27.54
C LYS A 7 15.15 -10.36 26.75
N CYS A 8 13.97 -10.30 27.37
CA CYS A 8 12.72 -9.99 26.67
C CYS A 8 12.28 -8.51 26.72
N ASN A 9 13.02 -7.62 27.40
CA ASN A 9 12.64 -6.21 27.54
C ASN A 9 13.28 -5.25 26.53
N GLY A 10 14.45 -5.58 25.94
CA GLY A 10 15.14 -4.67 25.01
C GLY A 10 14.37 -4.44 23.70
N THR A 11 13.87 -5.51 23.09
CA THR A 11 13.14 -5.45 21.80
C THR A 11 11.76 -4.81 21.95
N LEU A 12 11.09 -5.02 23.09
CA LEU A 12 9.80 -4.41 23.43
C LEU A 12 9.95 -2.92 23.72
N LEU A 13 11.03 -2.49 24.37
CA LEU A 13 11.32 -1.07 24.62
C LEU A 13 11.73 -0.30 23.36
N ILE A 14 12.51 -0.90 22.46
CA ILE A 14 12.86 -0.26 21.16
C ILE A 14 11.61 -0.16 20.28
N ARG A 15 10.78 -1.22 20.25
CA ARG A 15 9.49 -1.20 19.57
C ARG A 15 8.59 -0.12 20.18
N ARG A 16 8.46 -0.03 21.51
CA ARG A 16 7.69 1.05 22.16
C ARG A 16 8.23 2.43 21.83
N LYS A 17 9.55 2.66 21.90
CA LYS A 17 10.11 4.00 21.70
C LYS A 17 9.99 4.51 20.26
N ILE A 18 10.13 3.62 19.27
CA ILE A 18 9.87 3.94 17.86
C ILE A 18 8.37 4.13 17.61
N PHE A 19 7.50 3.36 18.27
CA PHE A 19 6.05 3.43 18.08
C PHE A 19 5.36 4.55 18.88
N ASP A 20 5.88 4.93 20.04
CA ASP A 20 5.36 6.01 20.88
C ASP A 20 5.68 7.37 20.23
N GLU A 21 6.87 7.53 19.62
CA GLU A 21 7.17 8.69 18.76
C GLU A 21 6.30 8.74 17.47
N LEU A 22 5.73 7.61 17.05
CA LEU A 22 4.77 7.53 15.95
C LEU A 22 3.30 7.73 16.39
N ALA A 23 3.01 7.71 17.69
CA ALA A 23 1.66 7.79 18.25
C ALA A 23 1.24 9.20 18.65
N GLU A 24 2.18 10.13 18.82
CA GLU A 24 1.94 11.45 19.43
C GLU A 24 1.33 12.51 18.49
N ALA A 25 0.84 12.13 17.31
CA ALA A 25 0.34 13.05 16.27
C ALA A 25 -1.10 12.76 15.79
N ARG A 26 -2.07 12.70 16.70
CA ARG A 26 -3.51 12.72 16.34
C ARG A 26 -4.17 14.05 16.69
N PRO A 27 -4.85 14.73 15.75
CA PRO A 27 -5.89 15.70 16.10
C PRO A 27 -7.22 14.99 16.39
N ASN A 28 -7.96 15.51 17.37
CA ASN A 28 -9.29 15.05 17.78
C ASN A 28 -10.32 15.22 16.65
N MET A 29 -11.03 14.15 16.28
CA MET A 29 -12.23 14.22 15.45
C MET A 29 -13.42 13.60 16.22
N GLY A 30 -14.26 14.47 16.79
CA GLY A 30 -15.61 14.12 17.21
C GLY A 30 -16.61 14.65 16.18
N GLY A 31 -17.46 13.78 15.63
CA GLY A 31 -18.51 14.16 14.69
C GLY A 31 -19.44 12.98 14.40
N ALA A 32 -20.72 13.15 14.73
CA ALA A 32 -21.75 12.13 14.79
C ALA A 32 -22.14 11.53 13.42
N MET A 33 -22.61 10.28 13.50
CA MET A 33 -23.03 9.40 12.40
C MET A 33 -24.47 9.73 11.95
N ALA A 34 -24.68 9.93 10.64
CA ALA A 34 -26.01 9.95 10.01
C ALA A 34 -25.98 9.21 8.65
N CYS A 35 -27.07 8.49 8.33
CA CYS A 35 -27.23 7.56 7.20
C CYS A 35 -26.99 8.16 5.79
N PRO A 36 -26.53 7.36 4.80
CA PRO A 36 -25.92 7.90 3.58
C PRO A 36 -26.94 8.15 2.47
N SER A 37 -27.27 9.41 2.23
CA SER A 37 -27.32 9.89 0.84
C SER A 37 -25.86 9.96 0.39
N VAL A 38 -25.48 9.35 -0.73
CA VAL A 38 -24.08 9.36 -1.21
C VAL A 38 -23.69 10.83 -1.43
N PRO A 39 -22.88 11.45 -0.55
CA PRO A 39 -22.53 12.85 -0.74
C PRO A 39 -21.68 12.95 -2.01
N ARG A 40 -21.76 14.05 -2.74
CA ARG A 40 -20.99 14.28 -3.99
C ARG A 40 -19.48 13.98 -3.82
N GLY A 41 -18.95 14.10 -2.61
CA GLY A 41 -17.57 13.72 -2.27
C GLY A 41 -17.29 12.20 -2.31
N ALA A 42 -18.26 11.36 -1.94
CA ALA A 42 -18.10 9.90 -2.01
C ALA A 42 -18.05 9.40 -3.45
N ALA A 43 -18.91 9.92 -4.34
CA ALA A 43 -18.87 9.58 -5.76
C ALA A 43 -17.54 9.99 -6.43
N LEU A 44 -17.02 11.19 -6.10
CA LEU A 44 -15.73 11.65 -6.60
C LEU A 44 -14.57 10.77 -6.09
N SER A 45 -14.62 10.35 -4.82
CA SER A 45 -13.60 9.44 -4.26
C SER A 45 -13.62 8.07 -4.95
N LEU A 46 -14.80 7.53 -5.26
CA LEU A 46 -14.95 6.27 -5.99
C LEU A 46 -14.39 6.38 -7.42
N LEU A 47 -14.72 7.46 -8.14
CA LEU A 47 -14.16 7.72 -9.47
C LEU A 47 -12.63 7.86 -9.43
N GLY A 48 -12.10 8.53 -8.40
CA GLY A 48 -10.65 8.63 -8.18
C GLY A 48 -10.01 7.25 -7.99
N TRP A 49 -10.61 6.38 -7.19
CA TRP A 49 -10.09 5.03 -6.99
C TRP A 49 -10.18 4.15 -8.24
N GLN A 50 -11.23 4.31 -9.05
CA GLN A 50 -11.31 3.63 -10.35
C GLN A 50 -10.26 4.16 -11.33
N ALA A 51 -9.97 5.46 -11.32
CA ALA A 51 -8.86 6.01 -12.09
C ALA A 51 -7.50 5.46 -11.62
N CYS A 52 -7.26 5.35 -10.31
CA CYS A 52 -6.05 4.69 -9.77
C CYS A 52 -5.94 3.25 -10.28
N SER A 53 -7.03 2.50 -10.25
CA SER A 53 -7.10 1.12 -10.71
C SER A 53 -6.73 0.96 -12.19
N VAL A 54 -7.27 1.82 -13.07
CA VAL A 54 -6.90 1.84 -14.49
C VAL A 54 -5.43 2.22 -14.70
N MET A 55 -4.91 3.21 -13.94
CA MET A 55 -3.50 3.59 -14.03
C MET A 55 -2.57 2.45 -13.61
N LEU A 56 -2.92 1.73 -12.53
CA LEU A 56 -2.15 0.58 -12.07
C LEU A 56 -2.18 -0.57 -13.09
N THR A 57 -3.36 -0.86 -13.67
CA THR A 57 -3.46 -1.83 -14.77
C THR A 57 -2.60 -1.42 -15.98
N LEU A 58 -2.58 -0.14 -16.32
CA LEU A 58 -1.77 0.38 -17.43
C LEU A 58 -0.27 0.22 -17.14
N THR A 59 0.19 0.43 -15.91
CA THR A 59 1.59 0.15 -15.53
C THR A 59 1.94 -1.32 -15.74
N GLY A 60 1.10 -2.25 -15.27
CA GLY A 60 1.31 -3.68 -15.47
C GLY A 60 1.33 -4.09 -16.95
N TYR A 61 0.41 -3.55 -17.76
CA TYR A 61 0.40 -3.77 -19.21
C TYR A 61 1.69 -3.29 -19.87
N CYS A 62 2.14 -2.08 -19.54
CA CYS A 62 3.36 -1.53 -20.10
C CYS A 62 4.59 -2.39 -19.74
N SER A 63 4.72 -2.80 -18.47
CA SER A 63 5.82 -3.65 -18.02
C SER A 63 5.79 -5.04 -18.64
N ALA A 64 4.62 -5.68 -18.72
CA ALA A 64 4.46 -6.98 -19.37
C ALA A 64 4.85 -6.92 -20.86
N ARG A 65 4.43 -5.86 -21.57
CA ARG A 65 4.79 -5.66 -22.99
C ARG A 65 6.27 -5.36 -23.18
N LEU A 66 6.88 -4.58 -22.30
CA LEU A 66 8.32 -4.32 -22.34
C LEU A 66 9.12 -5.62 -22.11
N ALA A 67 8.69 -6.46 -21.17
CA ALA A 67 9.29 -7.76 -20.91
C ALA A 67 9.15 -8.74 -22.10
N GLN A 68 8.04 -8.68 -22.85
CA GLN A 68 7.86 -9.43 -24.10
C GLN A 68 8.85 -9.00 -25.20
N HIS A 69 9.28 -7.74 -25.20
CA HIS A 69 10.26 -7.20 -26.15
C HIS A 69 11.72 -7.29 -25.65
N GLY A 70 11.99 -8.00 -24.55
CA GLY A 70 13.35 -8.17 -24.02
C GLY A 70 13.90 -6.96 -23.24
N VAL A 71 13.06 -5.98 -22.90
CA VAL A 71 13.48 -4.81 -22.12
C VAL A 71 13.43 -5.14 -20.63
N HIS A 72 14.54 -5.68 -20.12
CA HIS A 72 14.68 -6.18 -18.75
C HIS A 72 15.29 -5.15 -17.77
N ALA A 73 14.74 -3.94 -17.72
CA ALA A 73 15.25 -2.83 -16.89
C ALA A 73 14.17 -2.27 -15.94
N PRO A 74 13.75 -3.01 -14.90
CA PRO A 74 12.64 -2.63 -14.01
C PRO A 74 12.88 -1.31 -13.27
N THR A 75 14.06 -1.07 -12.69
CA THR A 75 14.37 0.19 -12.02
C THR A 75 14.39 1.36 -13.01
N ALA A 76 14.92 1.15 -14.22
CA ALA A 76 14.92 2.18 -15.27
C ALA A 76 13.50 2.61 -15.69
N GLN A 77 12.53 1.68 -15.72
CA GLN A 77 11.12 1.99 -16.00
C GLN A 77 10.54 2.97 -14.97
N SER A 78 10.80 2.74 -13.67
CA SER A 78 10.28 3.59 -12.59
C SER A 78 11.10 4.87 -12.35
N LEU A 79 12.35 4.95 -12.84
CA LEU A 79 13.23 6.11 -12.62
C LEU A 79 12.60 7.43 -13.09
N LEU A 80 11.99 7.43 -14.28
CA LEU A 80 11.31 8.63 -14.80
C LEU A 80 10.10 9.01 -13.95
N ALA A 81 9.36 8.03 -13.41
CA ALA A 81 8.22 8.32 -12.53
C ALA A 81 8.65 9.02 -11.23
N TYR A 82 9.70 8.53 -10.58
CA TYR A 82 10.25 9.18 -9.39
C TYR A 82 10.82 10.57 -9.70
N ALA A 83 11.48 10.74 -10.85
CA ALA A 83 12.01 12.02 -11.29
C ALA A 83 10.86 13.03 -11.50
N LEU A 84 9.77 12.64 -12.14
CA LEU A 84 8.58 13.47 -12.30
C LEU A 84 7.93 13.79 -10.95
N LEU A 85 7.88 12.84 -10.02
CA LEU A 85 7.36 13.06 -8.69
C LEU A 85 8.19 14.10 -7.92
N SER A 86 9.52 14.08 -8.08
CA SER A 86 10.44 15.02 -7.46
C SER A 86 10.16 16.48 -7.84
N LEU A 87 9.52 16.76 -8.99
CA LEU A 87 9.14 18.12 -9.42
C LEU A 87 8.18 18.80 -8.44
N HIS A 88 7.50 18.04 -7.57
CA HIS A 88 6.69 18.59 -6.47
C HIS A 88 7.52 19.36 -5.43
N CYS A 89 8.86 19.25 -5.46
CA CYS A 89 9.74 20.11 -4.66
C CYS A 89 9.63 21.59 -5.05
N VAL A 90 9.28 21.91 -6.30
CA VAL A 90 9.20 23.30 -6.79
C VAL A 90 8.12 24.10 -6.04
N PRO A 91 6.87 23.62 -5.91
CA PRO A 91 5.87 24.22 -5.02
C PRO A 91 6.34 24.32 -3.56
N SER A 92 7.01 23.30 -3.01
CA SER A 92 7.50 23.32 -1.62
C SER A 92 8.54 24.41 -1.36
N LEU A 93 9.46 24.62 -2.31
CA LEU A 93 10.48 25.66 -2.24
C LEU A 93 9.89 27.07 -2.39
N ARG A 94 8.84 27.22 -3.22
CA ARG A 94 8.11 28.49 -3.38
C ARG A 94 7.29 28.86 -2.15
N ARG A 95 6.60 27.90 -1.51
CA ARG A 95 5.89 28.12 -0.23
C ARG A 95 6.83 28.60 0.88
N LYS A 96 8.08 28.17 0.87
CA LYS A 96 9.11 28.56 1.85
C LYS A 96 9.66 29.98 1.63
N HIS A 97 9.52 30.52 0.40
CA HIS A 97 9.90 31.89 0.07
C HIS A 97 8.80 32.92 0.35
N SER A 98 7.55 32.48 0.51
CA SER A 98 6.49 33.32 1.10
C SER A 98 6.64 33.29 2.63
N PRO A 99 6.75 34.43 3.33
CA PRO A 99 6.84 34.42 4.79
C PRO A 99 5.57 33.80 5.38
N PRO A 100 5.65 32.68 6.12
CA PRO A 100 4.46 32.09 6.71
C PRO A 100 3.98 32.92 7.89
N ALA A 101 2.72 33.35 7.88
CA ALA A 101 2.02 33.74 9.09
C ALA A 101 1.98 32.52 10.02
N ALA A 102 2.62 32.66 11.19
CA ALA A 102 2.67 31.74 12.32
C ALA A 102 1.72 30.52 12.24
N THR A 103 2.13 29.48 11.52
CA THR A 103 1.53 28.14 11.64
C THR A 103 2.63 27.24 12.16
N GLN A 104 2.37 26.63 13.31
CA GLN A 104 3.28 25.80 14.09
C GLN A 104 4.04 24.84 13.16
N ALA A 105 5.35 25.04 13.06
CA ALA A 105 6.22 24.19 12.27
C ALA A 105 6.19 22.79 12.87
N ALA A 106 5.51 21.86 12.21
CA ALA A 106 5.57 20.45 12.57
C ALA A 106 7.05 20.01 12.64
N PRO A 107 7.45 19.18 13.62
CA PRO A 107 8.82 18.72 13.74
C PRO A 107 9.24 18.04 12.43
N ARG A 108 10.31 18.55 11.82
CA ARG A 108 10.85 17.97 10.59
C ARG A 108 11.34 16.56 10.88
N ARG A 109 10.69 15.57 10.26
CA ARG A 109 11.17 14.19 10.31
C ARG A 109 12.61 14.11 9.80
N PRO A 110 13.49 13.34 10.46
CA PRO A 110 14.88 13.24 10.06
C PRO A 110 15.01 12.63 8.66
N PRO A 111 16.01 13.04 7.87
CA PRO A 111 16.14 12.65 6.46
C PRO A 111 16.26 11.14 6.25
N TRP A 112 16.84 10.40 7.22
CA TRP A 112 16.96 8.95 7.14
C TRP A 112 15.62 8.22 7.10
N GLN A 113 14.56 8.76 7.73
CA GLN A 113 13.23 8.15 7.68
C GLN A 113 12.66 8.23 6.26
N TRP A 114 12.81 9.39 5.61
CA TRP A 114 12.38 9.58 4.22
C TRP A 114 13.16 8.72 3.25
N PHE A 115 14.46 8.54 3.50
CA PHE A 115 15.27 7.60 2.75
C PHE A 115 14.75 6.16 2.86
N LEU A 116 14.43 5.68 4.08
CA LEU A 116 13.89 4.32 4.26
C LEU A 116 12.51 4.13 3.62
N ILE A 117 11.65 5.15 3.68
CA ILE A 117 10.34 5.11 3.02
C ILE A 117 10.52 4.99 1.50
N ALA A 118 11.37 5.84 0.92
CA ALA A 118 11.65 5.78 -0.51
C ALA A 118 12.36 4.49 -0.92
N LEU A 119 13.25 3.94 -0.09
CA LEU A 119 13.89 2.66 -0.33
C LEU A 119 12.87 1.53 -0.39
N ALA A 120 11.98 1.43 0.61
CA ALA A 120 10.93 0.43 0.61
C ALA A 120 10.05 0.53 -0.65
N ASP A 121 9.67 1.75 -1.04
CA ASP A 121 8.83 1.98 -2.23
C ASP A 121 9.54 1.61 -3.54
N VAL A 122 10.81 1.99 -3.71
CA VAL A 122 11.63 1.63 -4.88
C VAL A 122 11.83 0.13 -4.97
N GLU A 123 12.15 -0.54 -3.87
CA GLU A 123 12.36 -2.00 -3.87
C GLU A 123 11.04 -2.76 -4.15
N ALA A 124 9.91 -2.30 -3.62
CA ALA A 124 8.62 -2.91 -3.92
C ALA A 124 8.28 -2.82 -5.42
N ASN A 125 8.48 -1.65 -6.03
CA ASN A 125 8.33 -1.48 -7.47
C ASN A 125 9.30 -2.35 -8.26
N PHE A 126 10.57 -2.36 -7.88
CA PHE A 126 11.59 -3.15 -8.55
C PHE A 126 11.22 -4.63 -8.56
N LEU A 127 10.82 -5.19 -7.41
CA LEU A 127 10.46 -6.61 -7.30
C LEU A 127 9.20 -6.97 -8.11
N LEU A 128 8.16 -6.12 -8.09
CA LEU A 128 6.96 -6.36 -8.90
C LEU A 128 7.25 -6.26 -10.40
N VAL A 129 7.99 -5.24 -10.84
CA VAL A 129 8.30 -5.08 -12.27
C VAL A 129 9.25 -6.18 -12.75
N LEU A 130 10.18 -6.61 -11.89
CA LEU A 130 11.06 -7.74 -12.16
C LEU A 130 10.28 -9.06 -12.30
N ALA A 131 9.19 -9.25 -11.55
CA ALA A 131 8.38 -10.46 -11.63
C ALA A 131 7.76 -10.69 -13.02
N TYR A 132 7.38 -9.63 -13.75
CA TYR A 132 6.87 -9.74 -15.14
C TYR A 132 7.88 -10.35 -16.13
N GLN A 133 9.15 -10.51 -15.73
CA GLN A 133 10.16 -11.21 -16.53
C GLN A 133 10.13 -12.73 -16.33
N TYR A 134 9.53 -13.20 -15.23
CA TYR A 134 9.57 -14.60 -14.80
C TYR A 134 8.19 -15.26 -14.77
N THR A 135 7.11 -14.48 -14.66
CA THR A 135 5.73 -14.96 -14.54
C THR A 135 4.76 -14.06 -15.33
N ASP A 136 3.55 -14.56 -15.58
CA ASP A 136 2.56 -13.91 -16.45
C ASP A 136 1.81 -12.77 -15.73
N MET A 137 1.18 -11.88 -16.51
CA MET A 137 0.49 -10.72 -15.93
C MET A 137 -0.63 -11.14 -14.97
N THR A 138 -1.37 -12.19 -15.31
CA THR A 138 -2.43 -12.74 -14.46
C THR A 138 -1.91 -13.28 -13.12
N SER A 139 -0.76 -13.95 -13.10
CA SER A 139 -0.14 -14.44 -11.86
C SER A 139 0.33 -13.29 -10.98
N VAL A 140 0.98 -12.26 -11.58
CA VAL A 140 1.42 -11.07 -10.83
C VAL A 140 0.25 -10.38 -10.15
N THR A 141 -0.86 -10.13 -10.86
CA THR A 141 -1.96 -9.34 -10.29
C THR A 141 -2.67 -10.10 -9.18
N LEU A 142 -2.85 -11.40 -9.35
CA LEU A 142 -3.52 -12.23 -8.34
C LEU A 142 -2.67 -12.35 -7.08
N LEU A 143 -1.35 -12.53 -7.21
CA LEU A 143 -0.43 -12.58 -6.09
C LEU A 143 -0.26 -11.22 -5.41
N ASP A 144 -0.34 -10.10 -6.12
CA ASP A 144 -0.29 -8.76 -5.53
C ASP A 144 -1.49 -8.49 -4.60
N ALA A 145 -2.63 -9.17 -4.79
CA ALA A 145 -3.74 -9.14 -3.84
C ALA A 145 -3.34 -9.62 -2.43
N PHE A 146 -2.20 -10.30 -2.26
CA PHE A 146 -1.58 -10.58 -0.97
C PHE A 146 -1.24 -9.33 -0.16
N THR A 147 -1.10 -8.17 -0.80
CA THR A 147 -0.93 -6.88 -0.14
C THR A 147 -2.07 -6.63 0.87
N ILE A 148 -3.31 -7.07 0.60
CA ILE A 148 -4.48 -6.86 1.47
C ILE A 148 -4.33 -7.54 2.84
N PRO A 149 -4.15 -8.87 2.96
CA PRO A 149 -3.97 -9.51 4.25
C PRO A 149 -2.71 -8.98 4.96
N MET A 150 -1.67 -8.60 4.23
CA MET A 150 -0.46 -8.05 4.83
C MET A 150 -0.67 -6.64 5.41
N VAL A 151 -1.43 -5.76 4.73
CA VAL A 151 -1.83 -4.45 5.27
C VAL A 151 -2.66 -4.62 6.53
N LEU A 152 -3.59 -5.58 6.57
CA LEU A 152 -4.39 -5.87 7.77
C LEU A 152 -3.52 -6.37 8.93
N LEU A 153 -2.57 -7.27 8.64
CA LEU A 153 -1.65 -7.81 9.63
C LEU A 153 -0.71 -6.72 10.17
N LEU A 154 -0.08 -5.94 9.30
CA LEU A 154 0.79 -4.84 9.68
C LEU A 154 0.02 -3.76 10.42
N SER A 155 -1.23 -3.51 10.03
CA SER A 155 -2.09 -2.60 10.75
C SER A 155 -2.39 -3.10 12.17
N ARG A 156 -2.66 -4.41 12.34
CA ARG A 156 -2.79 -5.01 13.69
C ARG A 156 -1.52 -4.83 14.52
N LEU A 157 -0.38 -5.21 13.94
CA LEU A 157 0.91 -5.24 14.62
C LEU A 157 1.45 -3.84 14.93
N GLY A 158 1.07 -2.84 14.13
CA GLY A 158 1.57 -1.46 14.22
C GLY A 158 0.60 -0.44 14.81
N PHE A 159 -0.71 -0.70 14.80
CA PHE A 159 -1.72 0.20 15.39
C PHE A 159 -2.43 -0.40 16.61
N GLY A 160 -2.20 -1.68 16.94
CA GLY A 160 -2.91 -2.35 18.03
C GLY A 160 -4.41 -2.52 17.76
N THR A 161 -4.83 -2.41 16.50
CA THR A 161 -6.24 -2.57 16.10
C THR A 161 -6.71 -3.99 16.39
N ARG A 162 -7.84 -4.11 17.10
CA ARG A 162 -8.44 -5.40 17.42
C ARG A 162 -9.35 -5.81 16.27
N TYR A 163 -8.88 -6.77 15.47
CA TYR A 163 -9.72 -7.38 14.44
C TYR A 163 -10.62 -8.45 15.03
N ALA A 164 -11.88 -8.45 14.63
CA ALA A 164 -12.83 -9.51 14.97
C ALA A 164 -12.38 -10.85 14.37
N ALA A 165 -12.76 -11.97 15.00
CA ALA A 165 -12.42 -13.31 14.49
C ALA A 165 -12.84 -13.52 13.02
N ARG A 166 -13.94 -12.91 12.60
CA ARG A 166 -14.42 -12.93 11.20
C ARG A 166 -13.48 -12.23 10.22
N GLN A 167 -12.85 -11.12 10.62
CA GLN A 167 -11.88 -10.39 9.79
C GLN A 167 -10.57 -11.18 9.64
N LEU A 168 -10.16 -11.89 10.70
CA LEU A 168 -9.02 -12.80 10.61
C LEU A 168 -9.36 -14.04 9.75
N GLY A 169 -10.57 -14.56 9.85
CA GLY A 169 -11.09 -15.62 8.98
C GLY A 169 -11.12 -15.21 7.50
N ALA A 170 -11.55 -13.99 7.20
CA ALA A 170 -11.49 -13.42 5.86
C ALA A 170 -10.06 -13.38 5.29
N ALA A 171 -9.10 -12.89 6.08
CA ALA A 171 -7.69 -12.88 5.68
C ALA A 171 -7.15 -14.30 5.44
N ALA A 172 -7.51 -15.26 6.29
CA ALA A 172 -7.10 -16.66 6.11
C ALA A 172 -7.66 -17.29 4.82
N ILE A 173 -8.90 -16.95 4.44
CA ILE A 173 -9.49 -17.42 3.18
C ILE A 173 -8.75 -16.84 1.97
N CYS A 174 -8.42 -15.54 1.98
CA CYS A 174 -7.63 -14.93 0.90
C CYS A 174 -6.26 -15.63 0.76
N ILE A 175 -5.57 -15.85 1.88
CA ILE A 175 -4.27 -16.54 1.90
C ILE A 175 -4.42 -17.98 1.38
N GLY A 176 -5.48 -18.69 1.79
CA GLY A 176 -5.75 -20.05 1.32
C GLY A 176 -5.93 -20.14 -0.20
N GLY A 177 -6.67 -19.19 -0.79
CA GLY A 177 -6.83 -19.09 -2.25
C GLY A 177 -5.50 -18.90 -2.99
N LEU A 178 -4.64 -18.03 -2.46
CA LEU A 178 -3.30 -17.76 -3.02
C LEU A 178 -2.35 -18.94 -2.87
N VAL A 179 -2.37 -19.63 -1.72
CA VAL A 179 -1.55 -20.83 -1.50
C VAL A 179 -1.94 -21.95 -2.46
N LEU A 180 -3.24 -22.15 -2.70
CA LEU A 180 -3.70 -23.17 -3.65
C LEU A 180 -3.26 -22.86 -5.09
N LEU A 181 -3.29 -21.58 -5.49
CA LEU A 181 -2.71 -21.15 -6.77
C LEU A 181 -1.21 -21.50 -6.86
N LEU A 182 -0.44 -21.13 -5.83
CA LEU A 182 0.99 -21.39 -5.80
C LEU A 182 1.31 -22.90 -5.82
N LEU A 183 0.52 -23.72 -5.14
CA LEU A 183 0.66 -25.18 -5.14
C LEU A 183 0.40 -25.79 -6.52
N ASP A 184 -0.56 -25.23 -7.26
CA ASP A 184 -0.85 -25.66 -8.63
C ASP A 184 0.30 -25.29 -9.58
N ASP A 185 0.84 -24.08 -9.48
CA ASP A 185 2.02 -23.66 -10.26
C ASP A 185 3.25 -24.51 -9.92
N LEU A 186 3.45 -24.86 -8.65
CA LEU A 186 4.48 -25.81 -8.22
C LEU A 186 4.26 -27.21 -8.78
N SER A 187 3.00 -27.67 -8.83
CA SER A 187 2.66 -29.02 -9.30
C SER A 187 2.85 -29.16 -10.81
N ARG A 188 2.60 -28.11 -11.60
CA ARG A 188 2.86 -28.09 -13.04
C ARG A 188 4.36 -28.16 -13.37
N HIS A 189 5.18 -27.45 -12.63
CA HIS A 189 6.62 -27.37 -12.89
C HIS A 189 7.44 -28.49 -12.20
N GLY A 190 6.93 -29.06 -11.11
CA GLY A 190 7.53 -30.24 -10.46
C GLY A 190 7.17 -31.56 -11.14
N GLY A 191 6.24 -31.55 -12.09
CA GLY A 191 5.70 -32.73 -12.78
C GLY A 191 6.48 -33.20 -14.01
N GLU A 192 7.48 -32.46 -14.49
CA GLU A 192 8.35 -32.83 -15.64
C GLU A 192 9.33 -34.00 -15.33
N GLY A 193 8.87 -34.98 -14.54
CA GLY A 193 9.50 -36.28 -14.34
C GLY A 193 8.56 -37.47 -14.56
N ARG A 194 7.28 -37.27 -14.93
CA ARG A 194 6.37 -38.40 -15.18
C ARG A 194 5.30 -38.00 -16.20
N GLY A 195 5.49 -38.47 -17.43
CA GLY A 195 4.62 -38.15 -18.54
C GLY A 195 3.17 -38.58 -18.34
N GLU A 196 2.27 -37.71 -18.78
CA GLU A 196 1.06 -38.05 -19.51
C GLU A 196 0.58 -36.78 -20.25
N SER A 197 0.49 -36.89 -21.58
CA SER A 197 -0.05 -35.85 -22.45
C SER A 197 -1.52 -35.56 -22.11
N GLY A 198 -1.87 -34.29 -21.92
CA GLY A 198 -3.25 -33.88 -21.66
C GLY A 198 -3.49 -32.37 -21.65
N SER A 199 -3.42 -31.75 -22.83
CA SER A 199 -4.15 -30.51 -23.21
C SER A 199 -4.06 -29.29 -22.28
N GLY A 200 -3.15 -28.35 -22.61
CA GLY A 200 -3.27 -26.95 -22.18
C GLY A 200 -1.96 -26.27 -21.81
N GLY A 201 -1.07 -26.04 -22.78
CA GLY A 201 0.21 -25.37 -22.54
C GLY A 201 0.96 -25.03 -23.82
N ALA A 202 0.28 -24.43 -24.80
CA ALA A 202 0.94 -23.87 -25.97
C ALA A 202 1.44 -22.45 -25.65
N ALA A 203 2.50 -22.36 -24.84
CA ALA A 203 3.28 -21.12 -24.64
C ALA A 203 4.74 -21.37 -24.21
N ALA A 204 5.25 -22.60 -24.32
CA ALA A 204 6.64 -22.93 -24.00
C ALA A 204 7.56 -23.03 -25.24
N GLU A 205 7.06 -22.80 -26.45
CA GLU A 205 7.85 -22.99 -27.68
C GLU A 205 7.79 -21.74 -28.55
N CYS A 206 8.59 -20.73 -28.16
CA CYS A 206 9.19 -19.68 -28.98
C CYS A 206 9.95 -18.67 -28.08
N ARG A 207 10.89 -19.16 -27.25
CA ARG A 207 11.86 -18.30 -26.56
C ARG A 207 13.30 -18.78 -26.79
N ALA A 208 13.58 -19.11 -28.04
CA ALA A 208 14.94 -19.27 -28.55
C ALA A 208 15.36 -17.95 -29.20
N ASP A 209 16.17 -17.15 -28.49
CA ASP A 209 17.55 -16.85 -28.87
C ASP A 209 18.02 -15.55 -28.19
N GLY A 210 19.20 -15.60 -27.56
CA GLY A 210 19.94 -14.43 -27.07
C GLY A 210 20.04 -14.21 -25.54
N GLY A 211 20.87 -15.00 -24.86
CA GLY A 211 21.58 -14.58 -23.64
C GLY A 211 21.14 -15.18 -22.30
N ASP A 212 21.94 -16.14 -21.81
CA ASP A 212 21.89 -16.85 -20.52
C ASP A 212 20.68 -17.78 -20.28
N GLY A 213 20.91 -19.08 -20.47
CA GLY A 213 19.93 -20.17 -20.37
C GLY A 213 19.48 -20.49 -18.94
N THR A 214 18.86 -19.52 -18.27
CA THR A 214 18.07 -19.82 -17.08
C THR A 214 16.71 -20.35 -17.51
N PRO A 215 16.31 -21.58 -17.12
CA PRO A 215 14.93 -22.01 -17.33
C PRO A 215 14.01 -21.00 -16.66
N SER A 216 12.94 -20.58 -17.33
CA SER A 216 11.90 -19.74 -16.71
C SER A 216 11.48 -20.40 -15.41
N ARG A 217 11.63 -19.69 -14.29
CA ARG A 217 11.22 -20.17 -12.95
C ARG A 217 10.02 -19.32 -12.51
N PRO A 218 8.77 -19.69 -12.87
CA PRO A 218 7.59 -18.96 -12.42
C PRO A 218 7.54 -18.78 -10.90
N ILE A 219 8.01 -19.79 -10.17
CA ILE A 219 8.15 -19.76 -8.70
C ILE A 219 9.02 -18.59 -8.20
N LEU A 220 10.08 -18.23 -8.95
CA LEU A 220 10.88 -17.05 -8.62
C LEU A 220 10.05 -15.77 -8.81
N GLY A 221 9.33 -15.68 -9.93
CA GLY A 221 8.38 -14.59 -10.17
C GLY A 221 7.36 -14.46 -9.04
N ASP A 222 6.73 -15.57 -8.65
CA ASP A 222 5.72 -15.57 -7.60
C ASP A 222 6.28 -15.15 -6.23
N ALA A 223 7.49 -15.63 -5.90
CA ALA A 223 8.19 -15.22 -4.69
C ALA A 223 8.54 -13.73 -4.70
N LEU A 224 8.98 -13.18 -5.83
CA LEU A 224 9.25 -11.75 -5.99
C LEU A 224 7.98 -10.92 -5.76
N VAL A 225 6.83 -11.35 -6.29
CA VAL A 225 5.54 -10.67 -6.07
C VAL A 225 5.15 -10.69 -4.60
N LEU A 226 5.23 -11.84 -3.92
CA LEU A 226 4.87 -11.93 -2.50
C LEU A 226 5.74 -11.04 -1.60
N VAL A 227 7.05 -10.97 -1.89
CA VAL A 227 7.97 -10.07 -1.17
C VAL A 227 7.64 -8.60 -1.50
N GLY A 228 7.47 -8.26 -2.77
CA GLY A 228 7.12 -6.92 -3.21
C GLY A 228 5.79 -6.42 -2.61
N ALA A 229 4.74 -7.24 -2.67
CA ALA A 229 3.43 -7.00 -2.05
C ALA A 229 3.54 -6.75 -0.53
N SER A 230 4.44 -7.49 0.15
CA SER A 230 4.69 -7.29 1.59
C SER A 230 5.32 -5.94 1.90
N ILE A 231 6.28 -5.52 1.07
CA ILE A 231 6.93 -4.21 1.20
C ILE A 231 5.95 -3.08 0.84
N TYR A 232 5.15 -3.25 -0.22
CA TYR A 232 4.06 -2.32 -0.57
C TYR A 232 3.06 -2.18 0.57
N ALA A 233 2.66 -3.27 1.22
CA ALA A 233 1.77 -3.21 2.36
C ALA A 233 2.34 -2.31 3.48
N ALA A 234 3.64 -2.43 3.76
CA ALA A 234 4.32 -1.56 4.73
C ALA A 234 4.39 -0.10 4.26
N SER A 235 4.76 0.13 2.99
CA SER A 235 4.82 1.48 2.38
C SER A 235 3.45 2.17 2.44
N ASN A 236 2.39 1.44 2.08
CA ASN A 236 1.00 1.92 2.07
C ASN A 236 0.52 2.35 3.47
N VAL A 237 0.83 1.56 4.50
CA VAL A 237 0.49 1.88 5.89
C VAL A 237 1.23 3.13 6.37
N VAL A 238 2.50 3.29 6.00
CA VAL A 238 3.28 4.49 6.32
C VAL A 238 2.74 5.70 5.57
N GLN A 239 2.45 5.57 4.28
CA GLN A 239 1.90 6.63 3.44
C GLN A 239 0.57 7.17 3.99
N GLU A 240 -0.35 6.30 4.42
CA GLU A 240 -1.59 6.71 5.08
C GLU A 240 -1.33 7.60 6.30
N ARG A 241 -0.32 7.31 7.12
CA ARG A 241 0.03 8.15 8.29
C ARG A 241 0.67 9.48 7.90
N LEU A 242 1.46 9.50 6.83
CA LEU A 242 2.21 10.68 6.44
C LEU A 242 1.34 11.69 5.69
N VAL A 243 0.37 11.21 4.92
CA VAL A 243 -0.45 12.01 4.02
C VAL A 243 -1.89 12.15 4.49
N GLY A 244 -2.41 11.17 5.25
CA GLY A 244 -3.80 11.15 5.70
C GLY A 244 -4.17 12.35 6.57
N GLY A 245 -5.38 12.89 6.36
CA GLY A 245 -5.91 14.02 7.12
C GLY A 245 -5.12 15.32 6.89
N SER A 246 -4.34 15.74 7.89
CA SER A 246 -3.61 17.01 7.89
C SER A 246 -2.17 16.93 7.34
N GLY A 247 -1.78 15.77 6.79
CA GLY A 247 -0.44 15.58 6.22
C GLY A 247 -0.15 16.49 5.02
N ASP A 248 1.11 16.91 4.84
CA ASP A 248 1.51 17.67 3.65
C ASP A 248 1.83 16.72 2.49
N ARG A 249 0.82 16.49 1.66
CA ARG A 249 0.94 15.74 0.40
C ARG A 249 2.10 16.21 -0.47
N VAL A 250 2.33 17.52 -0.58
CA VAL A 250 3.36 18.06 -1.47
C VAL A 250 4.76 17.74 -0.92
N GLU A 251 4.95 17.87 0.39
CA GLU A 251 6.19 17.46 1.06
C GLU A 251 6.45 15.96 0.93
N TYR A 252 5.42 15.13 1.11
CA TYR A 252 5.51 13.68 0.92
C TYR A 252 5.96 13.32 -0.50
N LEU A 253 5.24 13.78 -1.53
CA LEU A 253 5.54 13.47 -2.92
C LEU A 253 6.93 13.99 -3.33
N ALA A 254 7.30 15.19 -2.91
CA ALA A 254 8.61 15.76 -3.19
C ALA A 254 9.74 14.92 -2.58
N ARG A 255 9.60 14.46 -1.34
CA ARG A 255 10.61 13.65 -0.66
C ARG A 255 10.67 12.22 -1.19
N LEU A 256 9.53 11.59 -1.42
CA LEU A 256 9.45 10.26 -2.03
C LEU A 256 10.10 10.28 -3.42
N GLY A 257 9.73 11.25 -4.27
CA GLY A 257 10.31 11.41 -5.59
C GLY A 257 11.81 11.73 -5.55
N GLY A 258 12.25 12.62 -4.66
CA GLY A 258 13.66 13.00 -4.54
C GLY A 258 14.57 11.85 -4.12
N TYR A 259 14.26 11.20 -2.99
CA TYR A 259 15.04 10.04 -2.54
C TYR A 259 14.85 8.83 -3.46
N GLY A 260 13.65 8.60 -3.98
CA GLY A 260 13.35 7.52 -4.91
C GLY A 260 14.15 7.63 -6.19
N THR A 261 14.29 8.84 -6.75
CA THR A 261 15.13 9.10 -7.93
C THR A 261 16.59 8.77 -7.65
N LEU A 262 17.11 9.18 -6.48
CA LEU A 262 18.49 8.89 -6.11
C LEU A 262 18.75 7.39 -5.97
N ILE A 263 17.88 6.67 -5.26
CA ILE A 263 17.99 5.23 -5.05
C ILE A 263 17.86 4.49 -6.38
N ALA A 264 16.82 4.81 -7.16
CA ALA A 264 16.59 4.19 -8.46
C ALA A 264 17.75 4.46 -9.43
N PHE A 265 18.34 5.66 -9.42
CA PHE A 265 19.50 5.97 -10.25
C PHE A 265 20.71 5.12 -9.86
N VAL A 266 21.03 5.04 -8.56
CA VAL A 266 22.15 4.20 -8.08
C VAL A 266 21.91 2.74 -8.41
N GLN A 267 20.71 2.22 -8.16
CA GLN A 267 20.33 0.84 -8.43
C GLN A 267 20.41 0.51 -9.94
N CYS A 268 19.91 1.41 -10.79
CA CYS A 268 20.04 1.32 -12.25
C CYS A 268 21.52 1.26 -12.69
N CYS A 269 22.37 2.14 -12.12
CA CYS A 269 23.81 2.13 -12.38
C CYS A 269 24.55 0.91 -11.81
N VAL A 270 24.03 0.20 -10.82
CA VAL A 270 24.71 -0.95 -10.21
C VAL A 270 24.24 -2.26 -10.83
N LEU A 271 22.92 -2.46 -10.91
CA LEU A 271 22.27 -3.72 -11.27
C LEU A 271 21.88 -3.81 -12.75
N GLU A 272 21.51 -2.71 -13.40
CA GLU A 272 20.81 -2.74 -14.70
C GLU A 272 21.61 -2.16 -15.86
N ARG A 273 22.91 -1.85 -15.68
CA ARG A 273 23.73 -1.18 -16.72
C ARG A 273 23.62 -1.81 -18.11
N ALA A 274 23.74 -3.13 -18.18
CA ALA A 274 23.68 -3.86 -19.45
C ALA A 274 22.27 -3.83 -20.05
N ALA A 275 21.24 -4.04 -19.22
CA ALA A 275 19.84 -4.01 -19.66
C ALA A 275 19.41 -2.61 -20.13
N VAL A 276 19.88 -1.55 -19.47
CA VAL A 276 19.65 -0.16 -19.87
C VAL A 276 20.34 0.17 -21.18
N ALA A 277 21.60 -0.26 -21.35
CA ALA A 277 22.31 -0.07 -22.61
C ALA A 277 21.60 -0.78 -23.78
N HIS A 278 21.11 -2.01 -23.56
CA HIS A 278 20.32 -2.74 -24.52
C HIS A 278 19.00 -2.03 -24.85
N ALA A 279 18.24 -1.62 -23.84
CA ALA A 279 16.98 -0.90 -24.01
C ALA A 279 17.15 0.43 -24.79
N LEU A 280 18.18 1.20 -24.46
CA LEU A 280 18.54 2.43 -25.18
C LEU A 280 18.93 2.13 -26.64
N GLY A 281 19.66 1.04 -26.88
CA GLY A 281 19.99 0.56 -28.22
C GLY A 281 18.73 0.27 -29.04
N CYS A 282 17.82 -0.56 -28.51
CA CYS A 282 16.55 -0.90 -29.16
C CYS A 282 15.70 0.35 -29.45
N MET A 283 15.63 1.29 -28.51
CA MET A 283 14.91 2.55 -28.72
C MET A 283 15.57 3.45 -29.78
N SER A 284 16.91 3.52 -29.81
CA SER A 284 17.67 4.32 -30.77
C SER A 284 17.58 3.78 -32.20
N GLU A 285 17.71 2.46 -32.36
CA GLU A 285 17.53 1.79 -33.64
C GLU A 285 16.10 1.95 -34.14
N GLY A 286 15.12 1.74 -33.25
CA GLY A 286 13.71 1.94 -33.57
C GLY A 286 13.38 3.39 -33.98
N LEU A 287 14.01 4.39 -33.37
CA LEU A 287 13.84 5.79 -33.79
C LEU A 287 14.35 6.03 -35.22
N SER A 288 15.41 5.32 -35.60
CA SER A 288 16.05 5.47 -36.90
C SER A 288 15.29 4.71 -38.01
N SER A 289 14.66 3.58 -37.68
CA SER A 289 13.85 2.78 -38.61
C SER A 289 12.38 3.20 -38.69
N GLY A 290 11.89 4.04 -37.76
CA GLY A 290 10.49 4.44 -37.64
C GLY A 290 9.62 3.51 -36.78
N ASP A 291 10.15 2.37 -36.36
CA ASP A 291 9.45 1.32 -35.58
C ASP A 291 9.71 1.38 -34.06
N GLY A 292 10.40 2.41 -33.56
CA GLY A 292 10.73 2.57 -32.12
C GLY A 292 9.66 3.25 -31.27
N ALA A 293 8.64 3.83 -31.92
CA ALA A 293 7.50 4.48 -31.27
C ALA A 293 6.80 3.63 -30.19
N PRO A 294 6.55 2.30 -30.38
CA PRO A 294 5.88 1.50 -29.36
C PRO A 294 6.69 1.33 -28.07
N LEU A 295 8.01 1.10 -28.12
CA LEU A 295 8.82 0.89 -26.91
C LEU A 295 8.94 2.17 -26.06
N ILE A 296 9.10 3.31 -26.73
CA ILE A 296 9.12 4.61 -26.06
C ILE A 296 7.74 4.95 -25.52
N GLY A 297 6.68 4.69 -26.31
CA GLY A 297 5.30 4.88 -25.88
C GLY A 297 4.96 4.06 -24.63
N LEU A 298 5.42 2.80 -24.56
CA LEU A 298 5.25 1.94 -23.38
C LEU A 298 6.04 2.46 -22.18
N SER A 299 7.29 2.91 -22.38
CA SER A 299 8.13 3.43 -21.30
C SER A 299 7.59 4.75 -20.73
N VAL A 300 7.16 5.67 -21.61
CA VAL A 300 6.52 6.94 -21.22
C VAL A 300 5.15 6.68 -20.61
N GLY A 301 4.37 5.76 -21.18
CA GLY A 301 3.06 5.34 -20.67
C GLY A 301 3.16 4.77 -19.25
N PHE A 302 4.16 3.92 -18.98
CA PHE A 302 4.48 3.42 -17.65
C PHE A 302 4.80 4.57 -16.69
N ALA A 303 5.74 5.44 -17.05
CA ALA A 303 6.17 6.52 -16.16
C ALA A 303 5.04 7.51 -15.83
N LEU A 304 4.23 7.88 -16.83
CA LEU A 304 3.11 8.81 -16.64
C LEU A 304 1.97 8.19 -15.83
N SER A 305 1.64 6.92 -16.08
CA SER A 305 0.60 6.21 -15.33
C SER A 305 1.00 6.00 -13.88
N LEU A 306 2.24 5.56 -13.61
CA LEU A 306 2.76 5.37 -12.26
C LEU A 306 2.83 6.72 -11.50
N THR A 307 3.32 7.78 -12.14
CA THR A 307 3.36 9.12 -11.54
C THR A 307 1.96 9.61 -11.18
N SER A 308 1.01 9.45 -12.11
CA SER A 308 -0.40 9.86 -11.91
C SER A 308 -1.05 9.06 -10.78
N PHE A 309 -0.76 7.75 -10.71
CA PHE A 309 -1.19 6.88 -9.63
C PHE A 309 -0.72 7.40 -8.27
N TYR A 310 0.58 7.68 -8.09
CA TYR A 310 1.11 8.21 -6.82
C TYR A 310 0.45 9.53 -6.40
N ILE A 311 0.29 10.47 -7.33
CA ILE A 311 -0.33 11.77 -7.05
C ILE A 311 -1.79 11.60 -6.64
N LEU A 312 -2.52 10.73 -7.34
CA LEU A 312 -3.95 10.52 -7.10
C LEU A 312 -4.17 9.79 -5.78
N VAL A 313 -3.42 8.73 -5.50
CA VAL A 313 -3.46 8.03 -4.21
C VAL A 313 -3.19 8.99 -3.06
N ALA A 314 -2.12 9.79 -3.14
CA ALA A 314 -1.80 10.74 -2.08
C ALA A 314 -2.91 11.79 -1.89
N THR A 315 -3.58 12.20 -2.97
CA THR A 315 -4.74 13.10 -2.92
C THR A 315 -5.96 12.45 -2.26
N LEU A 316 -6.26 11.20 -2.60
CA LEU A 316 -7.42 10.48 -2.06
C LEU A 316 -7.24 10.15 -0.58
N LEU A 317 -6.02 9.81 -0.15
CA LEU A 317 -5.69 9.62 1.27
C LEU A 317 -5.78 10.93 2.07
N GLN A 318 -5.33 12.05 1.50
CA GLN A 318 -5.46 13.36 2.14
C GLN A 318 -6.94 13.75 2.34
N ASN A 319 -7.82 13.33 1.43
CA ASN A 319 -9.27 13.57 1.50
C ASN A 319 -10.01 12.60 2.45
N GLY A 320 -9.30 11.87 3.32
CA GLY A 320 -9.89 11.05 4.38
C GLY A 320 -10.08 9.56 4.04
N SER A 321 -9.52 9.08 2.93
CA SER A 321 -9.50 7.65 2.63
C SER A 321 -8.40 6.92 3.42
N THR A 322 -8.57 5.62 3.65
CA THR A 322 -7.61 4.78 4.39
C THR A 322 -6.80 3.88 3.45
N ALA A 323 -5.65 3.35 3.88
CA ALA A 323 -4.89 2.37 3.08
C ALA A 323 -5.70 1.08 2.88
N THR A 324 -6.58 0.73 3.82
CA THR A 324 -7.47 -0.43 3.65
C THR A 324 -8.49 -0.16 2.53
N ALA A 325 -9.11 1.02 2.49
CA ALA A 325 -10.03 1.41 1.41
C ALA A 325 -9.34 1.51 0.05
N MET A 326 -8.09 2.00 0.03
CA MET A 326 -7.22 2.00 -1.14
C MET A 326 -7.01 0.58 -1.67
N ASN A 327 -6.42 -0.32 -0.86
CA ASN A 327 -6.09 -1.68 -1.30
C ASN A 327 -7.34 -2.47 -1.71
N LEU A 328 -8.48 -2.24 -1.04
CA LEU A 328 -9.75 -2.79 -1.48
C LEU A 328 -10.15 -2.29 -2.88
N SER A 329 -10.02 -1.00 -3.12
CA SER A 329 -10.42 -0.41 -4.39
C SER A 329 -9.48 -0.85 -5.53
N LEU A 330 -8.21 -1.14 -5.21
CA LEU A 330 -7.22 -1.63 -6.18
C LEU A 330 -7.51 -3.06 -6.66
N LEU A 331 -8.35 -3.86 -6.00
CA LEU A 331 -8.79 -5.15 -6.57
C LEU A 331 -9.55 -5.02 -7.89
N THR A 332 -10.14 -3.85 -8.14
CA THR A 332 -10.72 -3.60 -9.46
C THR A 332 -9.62 -3.60 -10.54
N SER A 333 -8.38 -3.26 -10.20
CA SER A 333 -7.22 -3.30 -11.10
C SER A 333 -6.89 -4.72 -11.47
N ASP A 334 -7.02 -5.68 -10.55
CA ASP A 334 -6.80 -7.10 -10.83
C ASP A 334 -7.78 -7.59 -11.89
N PHE A 335 -9.06 -7.20 -11.79
CA PHE A 335 -10.06 -7.50 -12.80
C PHE A 335 -9.72 -6.87 -14.16
N TRP A 336 -9.37 -5.58 -14.19
CA TRP A 336 -8.96 -4.91 -15.44
C TRP A 336 -7.70 -5.53 -16.03
N SER A 337 -6.77 -5.97 -15.19
CA SER A 337 -5.51 -6.59 -15.60
C SER A 337 -5.74 -7.95 -16.25
N VAL A 338 -6.68 -8.76 -15.74
CA VAL A 338 -7.11 -9.99 -16.42
C VAL A 338 -7.75 -9.68 -17.76
N LEU A 339 -8.64 -8.69 -17.81
CA LEU A 339 -9.29 -8.32 -19.06
C LEU A 339 -8.25 -7.94 -20.11
N VAL A 340 -7.25 -7.13 -19.73
CA VAL A 340 -6.12 -6.75 -20.58
C VAL A 340 -5.27 -7.96 -20.95
N ALA A 341 -4.98 -8.86 -20.01
CA ALA A 341 -4.19 -10.06 -20.26
C ALA A 341 -4.87 -10.97 -21.31
N VAL A 342 -6.18 -11.20 -21.19
CA VAL A 342 -6.94 -12.02 -22.15
C VAL A 342 -7.12 -11.32 -23.49
N THR A 343 -7.48 -10.03 -23.49
CA THR A 343 -7.87 -9.33 -24.72
C THR A 343 -6.71 -8.72 -25.50
N LEU A 344 -5.70 -8.19 -24.81
CA LEU A 344 -4.56 -7.50 -25.44
C LEU A 344 -3.30 -8.37 -25.46
N LEU A 345 -3.03 -9.13 -24.38
CA LEU A 345 -1.87 -10.02 -24.31
C LEU A 345 -2.15 -11.44 -24.82
N HIS A 346 -3.42 -11.79 -25.04
CA HIS A 346 -3.87 -13.12 -25.48
C HIS A 346 -3.42 -14.26 -24.55
N GLU A 347 -3.28 -13.96 -23.25
CA GLU A 347 -2.95 -14.94 -22.20
C GLU A 347 -4.15 -15.85 -21.91
N ARG A 348 -3.88 -17.12 -21.56
CA ARG A 348 -4.91 -18.08 -21.17
C ARG A 348 -5.07 -18.10 -19.66
N VAL A 349 -6.29 -17.92 -19.18
CA VAL A 349 -6.59 -17.95 -17.74
C VAL A 349 -6.91 -19.39 -17.31
N GLY A 350 -6.15 -19.91 -16.36
CA GLY A 350 -6.36 -21.25 -15.79
C GLY A 350 -7.57 -21.32 -14.84
N TYR A 351 -8.09 -22.53 -14.61
CA TYR A 351 -9.20 -22.74 -13.67
C TYR A 351 -8.85 -22.36 -12.22
N TRP A 352 -7.61 -22.62 -11.79
CA TRP A 352 -7.13 -22.31 -10.44
C TRP A 352 -7.01 -20.81 -10.20
N TYR A 353 -6.71 -20.04 -11.25
CA TYR A 353 -6.81 -18.58 -11.20
C TYR A 353 -8.22 -18.14 -10.82
N ALA A 354 -9.25 -18.65 -11.50
CA ALA A 354 -10.63 -18.29 -11.24
C ALA A 354 -11.05 -18.64 -9.80
N PHE A 355 -10.59 -19.79 -9.29
CA PHE A 355 -10.82 -20.21 -7.91
C PHE A 355 -10.14 -19.27 -6.90
N ALA A 356 -8.87 -18.94 -7.11
CA ALA A 356 -8.12 -18.05 -6.23
C ALA A 356 -8.70 -16.63 -6.23
N PHE A 357 -9.04 -16.09 -7.40
CA PHE A 357 -9.73 -14.81 -7.55
C PHE A 357 -11.08 -14.80 -6.81
N ALA A 358 -11.90 -15.85 -6.99
CA ALA A 358 -13.17 -15.98 -6.26
C ALA A 358 -12.97 -16.05 -4.74
N SER A 359 -11.93 -16.74 -4.28
CA SER A 359 -11.59 -16.83 -2.86
C SER A 359 -11.19 -15.48 -2.27
N VAL A 360 -10.40 -14.68 -3.01
CA VAL A 360 -10.02 -13.31 -2.62
C VAL A 360 -11.26 -12.42 -2.53
N VAL A 361 -12.11 -12.41 -3.58
CA VAL A 361 -13.37 -11.65 -3.59
C VAL A 361 -14.28 -12.05 -2.42
N PHE A 362 -14.43 -13.35 -2.17
CA PHE A 362 -15.25 -13.83 -1.06
C PHE A 362 -14.69 -13.41 0.31
N GLY A 363 -13.38 -13.53 0.52
CA GLY A 363 -12.73 -13.07 1.74
C GLY A 363 -12.98 -11.58 2.01
N LEU A 364 -12.93 -10.75 0.97
CA LEU A 364 -13.20 -9.31 1.07
C LEU A 364 -14.65 -8.99 1.43
N LEU A 365 -15.61 -9.69 0.83
CA LEU A 365 -17.03 -9.56 1.17
C LEU A 365 -17.27 -9.95 2.64
N LEU A 366 -16.61 -11.01 3.12
CA LEU A 366 -16.68 -11.43 4.51
C LEU A 366 -16.03 -10.41 5.47
N TYR A 367 -14.91 -9.80 5.06
CA TYR A 367 -14.26 -8.75 5.82
C TYR A 367 -15.17 -7.52 6.00
N HIS A 368 -15.84 -7.09 4.93
CA HIS A 368 -16.74 -5.94 4.94
C HIS A 368 -18.05 -6.15 5.70
N SER A 369 -18.65 -7.33 5.54
CA SER A 369 -19.87 -7.69 6.29
C SER A 369 -19.65 -7.75 7.81
N SER A 370 -18.39 -7.82 8.26
CA SER A 370 -18.06 -7.92 9.68
C SER A 370 -18.11 -6.60 10.46
N GLY A 371 -18.37 -5.47 9.79
CA GLY A 371 -18.22 -4.12 10.36
C GLY A 371 -16.74 -3.71 10.44
N GLY A 372 -16.43 -2.44 10.22
CA GLY A 372 -15.05 -1.93 10.26
C GLY A 372 -14.34 -2.23 11.60
N PRO A 373 -13.00 -2.25 11.64
CA PRO A 373 -12.26 -2.49 12.87
C PRO A 373 -12.72 -1.53 13.95
N SER A 374 -13.24 -2.07 15.05
CA SER A 374 -13.62 -1.27 16.21
C SER A 374 -12.37 -0.61 16.79
N CYS A 375 -12.34 0.72 16.87
CA CYS A 375 -11.34 1.41 17.67
C CYS A 375 -11.38 0.83 19.10
N PRO A 376 -10.23 0.58 19.76
CA PRO A 376 -10.24 0.24 21.16
C PRO A 376 -10.85 1.42 21.95
N ASP A 377 -11.95 1.12 22.62
CA ASP A 377 -12.69 1.99 23.52
C ASP A 377 -11.83 2.26 24.77
N VAL A 378 -10.85 3.16 24.65
CA VAL A 378 -9.99 3.58 25.77
C VAL A 378 -10.21 5.05 26.15
N LEU A 379 -11.18 5.74 25.54
CA LEU A 379 -11.47 7.14 25.92
C LEU A 379 -12.96 7.50 25.96
N ASN A 380 -13.82 6.53 26.29
CA ASN A 380 -15.23 6.79 26.56
C ASN A 380 -15.72 6.12 27.85
N GLN A 381 -14.88 6.09 28.89
CA GLN A 381 -15.42 6.13 30.24
C GLN A 381 -15.63 7.60 30.60
N PRO A 382 -16.88 8.09 30.74
CA PRO A 382 -17.08 9.30 31.51
C PRO A 382 -16.56 9.02 32.92
N LEU A 383 -15.64 9.84 33.41
CA LEU A 383 -15.42 9.99 34.85
C LEU A 383 -16.66 10.65 35.46
N VAL A 384 -17.78 9.93 35.47
CA VAL A 384 -18.89 10.17 36.39
C VAL A 384 -18.79 9.04 37.39
N GLU A 385 -17.90 9.22 38.36
CA GLU A 385 -17.97 8.46 39.59
C GLU A 385 -19.20 9.00 40.33
N GLU A 386 -20.31 8.25 40.22
CA GLU A 386 -21.45 8.35 41.12
C GLU A 386 -20.93 8.20 42.55
N CYS A 387 -20.88 9.31 43.29
CA CYS A 387 -20.77 9.29 44.74
C CYS A 387 -22.04 9.86 45.34
N GLU A 388 -23.18 9.19 45.09
CA GLU A 388 -24.42 9.44 45.80
C GLU A 388 -25.19 8.12 46.00
N ALA A 389 -24.87 7.41 47.09
CA ALA A 389 -25.84 6.74 47.97
C ALA A 389 -25.12 5.80 48.96
N ALA A 390 -24.94 6.27 50.19
CA ALA A 390 -25.00 5.42 51.38
C ALA A 390 -25.19 6.30 52.62
N GLU A 391 -26.44 6.63 52.97
CA GLU A 391 -26.75 6.74 54.39
C GLU A 391 -26.65 5.33 55.01
N PRO A 392 -26.08 5.22 56.22
CA PRO A 392 -26.97 4.94 57.34
C PRO A 392 -26.64 5.71 58.63
N ALA A 393 -27.69 6.18 59.28
CA ALA A 393 -27.94 6.22 60.72
C ALA A 393 -26.77 6.50 61.70
N GLY A 394 -26.75 7.72 62.24
CA GLY A 394 -26.79 7.98 63.69
C GLY A 394 -25.47 8.07 64.47
N ARG A 395 -25.07 9.30 64.85
CA ARG A 395 -24.77 9.71 66.25
C ARG A 395 -24.40 11.19 66.37
N SER A 396 -25.28 11.93 67.04
CA SER A 396 -25.07 12.92 68.12
C SER A 396 -23.92 13.95 68.09
N THR A 397 -24.29 15.17 68.52
CA THR A 397 -23.49 16.35 68.97
C THR A 397 -22.93 17.20 67.83
N GLU A 398 -23.04 18.53 67.79
CA GLU A 398 -23.21 19.55 68.83
C GLU A 398 -23.76 20.87 68.23
N HIS A 399 -24.32 21.72 69.09
CA HIS A 399 -24.89 23.05 68.83
C HIS A 399 -23.99 24.04 68.05
N ALA A 400 -24.62 24.91 67.23
CA ALA A 400 -24.62 26.37 67.47
C ALA A 400 -25.46 27.14 66.43
N ASP A 401 -26.38 27.95 66.95
CA ASP A 401 -27.21 28.95 66.28
C ASP A 401 -26.41 30.04 65.54
N THR A 402 -26.95 30.55 64.42
CA THR A 402 -27.20 31.99 64.12
C THR A 402 -27.72 32.14 62.68
N ARG A 403 -29.03 32.27 62.46
CA ARG A 403 -29.83 33.49 62.22
C ARG A 403 -29.32 34.48 61.14
N THR A 404 -30.26 34.77 60.21
CA THR A 404 -30.53 36.05 59.49
C THR A 404 -29.50 36.49 58.43
N THR A 405 -29.79 37.01 57.23
CA THR A 405 -30.98 37.69 56.67
C THR A 405 -30.77 37.95 55.15
N SER A 406 -31.87 37.92 54.39
CA SER A 406 -32.25 38.71 53.19
C SER A 406 -31.19 39.52 52.38
N SER A 407 -31.11 39.23 51.07
CA SER A 407 -31.30 40.08 49.85
C SER A 407 -31.52 41.62 50.00
N PRO A 408 -31.40 42.50 48.96
CA PRO A 408 -30.79 42.43 47.60
C PRO A 408 -29.83 43.61 47.23
N ILE A 409 -29.22 43.46 46.04
CA ILE A 409 -28.71 44.45 45.04
C ILE A 409 -29.59 45.74 44.95
N PRO A 410 -29.05 46.98 44.76
CA PRO A 410 -28.69 47.48 43.41
C PRO A 410 -27.53 48.49 43.22
N ASP A 411 -27.09 48.48 41.95
CA ASP A 411 -26.53 49.54 41.10
C ASP A 411 -25.29 50.35 41.51
N ARG A 412 -24.19 50.12 40.76
CA ARG A 412 -23.65 51.12 39.83
C ARG A 412 -22.70 50.52 38.80
#